data_AF-A0A7Y0XAR8-F1
#
_entry.id   AF-A0A7Y0XAR8-F1
#
_cell.length_a   1.000
_cell.length_b   1.000
_cell.length_c   1.000
_cell.angle_alpha   90.00
_cell.angle_beta   90.00
_cell.angle_gamma   90.00
#
_symmetry.space_group_name_H-M   'P 1'
#
loop_
_entity.id
_entity.type
_entity.pdbx_description
1 polymer ?
#
loop_
_entity_poly.entity_id
_entity_poly.type
_entity_poly.pdbx_seq_one_letter_code
_entity_poly.pdbx_strand_id
1 'polypeptide(L)' 'RDHIKLMKNLKRLLRSEGTIVFSNNKRHFKMDEESLAELGLKAQNISSQTLPLDFARNKQIHNCWLVTHA' A
#
# COMPACT_ATOMS: atom_id res chain seq x y z
N ARG A 1 11.10 3.35 -1.82
CA ARG A 1 12.08 3.15 -2.91
C ARG A 1 11.89 1.80 -3.60
N ASP A 2 12.19 0.65 -2.98
CA ASP A 2 12.01 -0.65 -3.70
C ASP A 2 10.55 -1.05 -3.95
N HIS A 3 9.63 -0.56 -3.11
CA HIS A 3 8.20 -0.83 -3.29
C HIS A 3 7.67 -0.33 -4.65
N ILE A 4 8.25 0.71 -5.24
CA ILE A 4 7.82 1.20 -6.57
C ILE A 4 8.16 0.22 -7.68
N LYS A 5 9.33 -0.43 -7.62
CA LYS A 5 9.69 -1.49 -8.58
C LYS A 5 8.73 -2.68 -8.48
N LEU A 6 8.32 -3.04 -7.26
CA LEU A 6 7.29 -4.05 -7.03
C LEU A 6 5.95 -3.62 -7.64
N MET A 7 5.49 -2.40 -7.37
CA MET A 7 4.22 -1.88 -7.92
C MET A 7 4.21 -1.84 -9.45
N LYS A 8 5.32 -1.46 -10.08
CA LYS A 8 5.46 -1.51 -11.54
C LYS A 8 5.26 -2.92 -12.11
N ASN A 9 5.80 -3.94 -11.44
CA ASN A 9 5.62 -5.32 -11.85
C ASN A 9 4.17 -5.81 -11.60
N LEU A 10 3.60 -5.47 -10.44
CA LEU A 10 2.23 -5.84 -10.10
C LEU A 10 1.19 -5.19 -11.01
N LYS A 11 1.40 -3.92 -11.43
CA LYS A 11 0.51 -3.23 -12.37
C LYS A 11 0.27 -4.03 -13.65
N ARG A 12 1.33 -4.68 -14.17
CA ARG A 12 1.24 -5.50 -15.40
C ARG A 12 0.36 -6.74 -15.23
N LEU A 13 0.16 -7.20 -14.00
CA LEU A 13 -0.65 -8.36 -13.65
C LEU A 13 -2.05 -7.95 -13.16
N LEU A 14 -2.25 -6.69 -12.81
CA LEU A 14 -3.48 -6.18 -12.26
C LEU A 14 -4.54 -5.98 -13.35
N ARG A 15 -5.65 -6.72 -13.26
CA ARG A 15 -6.83 -6.49 -14.11
C ARG A 15 -7.41 -5.09 -13.88
N SER A 16 -8.24 -4.60 -14.80
CA SER A 16 -8.85 -3.26 -14.74
C SER A 16 -9.57 -2.97 -13.41
N GLU A 17 -10.33 -3.94 -12.91
CA GLU A 17 -11.05 -3.85 -11.61
C GLU A 17 -10.31 -4.59 -10.48
N GLY A 18 -9.03 -4.88 -10.68
CA GLY A 18 -8.21 -5.57 -9.69
C GLY A 18 -7.77 -4.62 -8.57
N THR A 19 -7.70 -5.16 -7.36
CA THR A 19 -7.19 -4.46 -6.18
C THR A 19 -5.99 -5.21 -5.60
N ILE A 20 -4.91 -4.50 -5.35
CA ILE A 20 -3.74 -5.01 -4.63
C ILE A 20 -3.89 -4.60 -3.17
N VAL A 21 -3.86 -5.57 -2.26
CA VAL A 21 -3.68 -5.31 -0.83
C VAL A 21 -2.18 -5.36 -0.54
N PHE A 22 -1.59 -4.22 -0.19
CA PHE A 22 -0.17 -4.11 0.13
C PHE A 22 0.00 -3.77 1.60
N SER A 23 0.74 -4.61 2.34
CA SER A 23 1.06 -4.36 3.73
C SER A 23 2.54 -4.58 4.04
N ASN A 24 3.03 -3.89 5.08
CA ASN A 24 4.35 -4.12 5.65
C ASN A 24 4.41 -3.62 7.10
N ASN A 25 5.45 -4.02 7.82
CA ASN A 25 5.71 -3.64 9.22
C ASN A 25 6.93 -2.71 9.37
N LYS A 26 7.38 -2.06 8.28
CA LYS A 26 8.51 -1.14 8.35
C LYS A 26 8.09 0.11 9.14
N ARG A 27 8.81 0.39 10.23
CA ARG A 27 8.60 1.63 11.00
C ARG A 27 8.82 2.85 10.11
N HIS A 28 7.95 3.85 10.25
CA HIS A 28 7.96 5.08 9.45
C HIS A 28 7.93 4.85 7.95
N PHE A 29 7.36 3.75 7.47
CA PHE A 29 7.14 3.57 6.04
C PHE A 29 6.24 4.70 5.53
N LYS A 30 6.64 5.27 4.39
CA LYS A 30 5.84 6.20 3.62
C LYS A 30 5.64 5.61 2.23
N MET A 31 4.40 5.61 1.77
CA MET A 31 4.08 5.29 0.39
C MET A 31 4.55 6.46 -0.49
N ASP A 32 5.15 6.14 -1.63
CA ASP A 32 5.62 7.13 -2.60
C ASP A 32 4.48 7.37 -3.61
N GLU A 33 3.56 8.26 -3.21
CA GLU A 33 2.31 8.54 -3.93
C GLU A 33 2.57 9.21 -5.29
N GLU A 34 3.59 10.05 -5.39
CA GLU A 34 4.00 10.70 -6.64
C GLU A 34 4.43 9.65 -7.67
N SER A 35 5.34 8.74 -7.29
CA SER A 35 5.78 7.67 -8.19
C SER A 35 4.66 6.68 -8.54
N LEU A 36 3.70 6.46 -7.64
CA LEU A 36 2.51 5.64 -7.95
C LEU A 36 1.60 6.32 -8.98
N ALA A 37 1.39 7.63 -8.85
CA ALA A 37 0.60 8.41 -9.79
C ALA A 37 1.25 8.41 -11.19
N GLU A 38 2.59 8.53 -11.27
CA GLU A 38 3.33 8.36 -12.53
C GLU A 38 3.14 6.96 -13.14
N LEU A 39 3.03 5.94 -12.29
CA LEU A 39 2.68 4.59 -12.70
C LEU A 39 1.18 4.43 -12.98
N GLY A 40 0.34 5.46 -12.91
CA GLY A 40 -1.11 5.37 -13.11
C GLY A 40 -1.82 4.47 -12.09
N LEU A 41 -1.32 4.43 -10.86
CA LEU A 41 -1.89 3.73 -9.72
C LEU A 41 -2.25 4.74 -8.63
N LYS A 42 -3.26 4.43 -7.84
CA LYS A 42 -3.60 5.17 -6.61
C LYS A 42 -3.55 4.24 -5.41
N ALA A 43 -3.15 4.77 -4.26
CA ALA A 43 -3.08 4.03 -3.00
C ALA A 43 -3.98 4.69 -1.95
N GLN A 44 -4.80 3.88 -1.29
CA GLN A 44 -5.63 4.28 -0.15
C GLN A 44 -5.08 3.63 1.12
N ASN A 45 -4.76 4.43 2.13
CA ASN A 45 -4.29 3.92 3.42
C ASN A 45 -5.45 3.33 4.23
N ILE A 46 -5.34 2.04 4.59
CA ILE A 46 -6.30 1.29 5.41
C ILE A 46 -5.66 0.74 6.69
N SER A 47 -4.50 1.27 7.09
CA SER A 47 -3.75 0.83 8.27
C SER A 47 -4.60 0.96 9.55
N SER A 48 -5.41 2.01 9.66
CA SER A 48 -6.30 2.22 10.81
C SER A 48 -7.46 1.22 10.89
N GLN A 49 -7.92 0.71 9.74
CA GLN A 49 -9.02 -0.25 9.66
C GLN A 49 -8.54 -1.69 9.91
N THR A 50 -7.26 -1.94 9.67
CA THR A 50 -6.65 -3.28 9.76
C THR A 50 -5.83 -3.48 11.02
N LEU A 51 -5.76 -2.49 11.92
CA LEU A 51 -5.07 -2.62 13.20
C LEU A 51 -5.96 -3.42 14.18
N PRO A 52 -5.56 -4.63 14.61
CA PRO A 52 -6.33 -5.37 15.59
C PRO A 52 -6.36 -4.62 16.92
N LEU A 53 -7.47 -4.74 17.66
CA LEU A 53 -7.67 -4.10 18.97
C LEU A 53 -6.55 -4.44 19.96
N ASP A 54 -6.02 -5.66 19.89
CA ASP A 54 -4.90 -6.13 20.72
C ASP A 54 -3.59 -5.36 20.49
N PHE A 55 -3.45 -4.72 19.32
CA PHE A 55 -2.27 -3.94 18.92
C PHE A 55 -2.53 -2.42 18.91
N ALA A 56 -3.67 -1.96 19.43
CA ALA A 56 -4.07 -0.54 19.44
C ALA A 56 -3.06 0.39 20.13
N ARG A 57 -2.28 -0.11 21.10
CA ARG A 57 -1.25 0.67 21.81
C ARG A 57 0.02 0.89 20.98
N ASN A 58 0.22 0.13 19.91
CA ASN A 58 1.47 0.14 19.15
C ASN A 58 1.17 0.30 17.65
N LYS A 59 0.81 1.53 17.29
CA LYS A 59 0.37 1.94 15.93
C LYS A 59 1.43 1.76 14.83
N GLN A 60 2.68 1.43 15.18
CA GLN A 60 3.80 1.31 14.23
C GLN A 60 4.04 -0.12 13.74
N ILE A 61 3.22 -1.10 14.13
CA ILE A 61 3.46 -2.52 13.81
C ILE A 61 2.98 -2.89 12.40
N HIS A 62 2.04 -2.12 11.83
CA HIS A 62 1.39 -2.50 10.58
C HIS A 62 0.97 -1.28 9.75
N ASN A 63 1.47 -1.21 8.52
CA ASN A 63 0.98 -0.30 7.50
C ASN A 63 0.31 -1.12 6.41
N CYS A 64 -0.85 -0.65 5.94
CA CYS A 64 -1.64 -1.33 4.92
C CYS A 64 -2.28 -0.33 3.96
N TRP A 65 -2.25 -0.66 2.67
CA TRP A 65 -2.84 0.12 1.60
C TRP A 65 -3.63 -0.77 0.63
N LEU A 66 -4.71 -0.21 0.08
CA LEU A 66 -5.35 -0.70 -1.12
C LEU A 66 -4.79 0.06 -2.31
N VAL A 67 -4.27 -0.65 -3.31
CA VAL A 67 -3.75 -0.06 -4.53
C VAL A 67 -4.59 -0.51 -5.72
N THR A 68 -5.06 0.44 -6.51
CA THR A 68 -5.87 0.21 -7.71
C THR A 68 -5.33 1.04 -8.87
N HIS A 69 -5.84 0.83 -10.09
CA HIS A 69 -5.62 1.78 -11.18
C HIS A 69 -6.16 3.17 -10.78
N ALA A 70 -5.44 4.23 -11.17
CA ALA A 70 -5.79 5.61 -10.87
C ALA A 70 -7.03 6.05 -11.65
#